data_AF-A0A0A8J944-F1
#
_entry.id   AF-A0A0A8J944-F1
#
_cell.length_a   1.000
_cell.length_b   1.000
_cell.length_c   1.000
_cell.angle_alpha   90.00
_cell.angle_beta   90.00
_cell.angle_gamma   90.00
#
_symmetry.space_group_name_H-M   'P 1'
#
loop_
_entity.id
_entity.type
_entity.pdbx_description
1 polymer ?
#
loop_
_entity_poly.entity_id
_entity_poly.type
_entity_poly.pdbx_seq_one_letter_code
_entity_poly.pdbx_strand_id
1 'polypeptide(L)'
;MGCYFDEFSTIQIRLKNGEYMNRRDFLSIGLGAATIAFPYSVIANQGKDSLNGYDIDLTGQKDSTDEFQRLLNDAAVSARPVPNGMQKALVIIHGIIRVSKTLIIDASRVNILGPATIYFSKQALGINYGIILNNNSLKNVSFTNGVGSLFDSVNFFTEIKINLFFASNIKTSDTNPSCLINISQCRFTGFDKIFTNGAGGWGWNWDRCGFDECSWLLYITQQMDSYERFSFTSCIWQNGGTAFYVDNPFGKIYWTAGSFDYCDAIAYIKRGYVSVSGHLEFKKRQKPAVTLLSDDCHFYFLGGSIYAINCSEPFTLFKQYSNDQITIRDVNFMYDKVNDGVVTLSNMNLETNSILFKKRQR
;
A
#
# COMPACT_ATOMS: atom_id res chain seq x y z
N MET A 1 -7.69 -33.36 -52.35
CA MET A 1 -8.76 -33.96 -51.53
C MET A 1 -8.16 -34.07 -50.13
N GLY A 2 -8.54 -33.30 -49.09
CA GLY A 2 -9.81 -32.61 -48.80
C GLY A 2 -10.79 -33.62 -48.17
N CYS A 3 -11.36 -33.46 -46.97
CA CYS A 3 -11.57 -32.27 -46.09
C CYS A 3 -11.35 -32.61 -44.58
N TYR A 4 -11.81 -31.85 -43.57
CA TYR A 4 -11.55 -30.45 -43.11
C TYR A 4 -12.49 -30.15 -41.90
N PHE A 5 -11.99 -29.54 -40.80
CA PHE A 5 -12.72 -29.05 -39.60
C PHE A 5 -13.36 -30.13 -38.66
N ASP A 6 -13.39 -29.99 -37.31
CA ASP A 6 -13.87 -28.83 -36.52
C ASP A 6 -13.29 -28.65 -35.08
N GLU A 7 -13.50 -27.41 -34.58
CA GLU A 7 -13.64 -26.82 -33.22
C GLU A 7 -12.96 -27.32 -31.90
N PHE A 8 -12.53 -26.30 -31.13
CA PHE A 8 -12.39 -26.16 -29.66
C PHE A 8 -12.47 -27.39 -28.74
N SER A 9 -11.32 -27.86 -28.23
CA SER A 9 -11.23 -28.67 -27.00
C SER A 9 -10.86 -27.82 -25.77
N THR A 10 -11.90 -27.26 -25.12
CA THR A 10 -11.77 -26.58 -23.82
C THR A 10 -11.34 -27.58 -22.75
N ILE A 11 -10.24 -27.34 -22.03
CA ILE A 11 -9.90 -28.13 -20.83
C ILE A 11 -10.89 -27.78 -19.72
N GLN A 12 -11.98 -28.56 -19.61
CA GLN A 12 -12.91 -28.48 -18.49
C GLN A 12 -12.47 -29.40 -17.36
N ILE A 13 -12.07 -28.81 -16.23
CA ILE A 13 -11.92 -29.55 -14.96
C ILE A 13 -13.31 -29.67 -14.33
N ARG A 14 -13.95 -30.84 -14.49
CA ARG A 14 -15.19 -31.17 -13.76
C ARG A 14 -14.89 -31.41 -12.29
N LEU A 15 -15.41 -30.54 -11.42
CA LEU A 15 -15.67 -30.90 -10.02
C LEU A 15 -16.98 -31.68 -9.94
N LYS A 16 -17.09 -32.56 -8.92
CA LYS A 16 -17.97 -33.74 -8.96
C LYS A 16 -19.49 -33.46 -8.98
N ASN A 17 -19.93 -32.23 -8.69
CA ASN A 17 -21.34 -31.89 -8.45
C ASN A 17 -21.92 -30.78 -9.36
N GLY A 18 -21.40 -30.58 -10.57
CA GLY A 18 -22.18 -29.94 -11.66
C GLY A 18 -22.47 -28.43 -11.59
N GLU A 19 -22.00 -27.70 -10.59
CA GLU A 19 -22.16 -26.23 -10.53
C GLU A 19 -21.04 -25.48 -11.28
N TYR A 20 -21.42 -24.39 -11.96
CA TYR A 20 -20.49 -23.50 -12.65
C TYR A 20 -20.00 -22.39 -11.71
N MET A 21 -18.68 -22.23 -11.56
CA MET A 21 -18.08 -21.18 -10.74
C MET A 21 -18.48 -19.77 -11.19
N ASN A 22 -18.87 -18.93 -10.23
CA ASN A 22 -19.10 -17.51 -10.43
C ASN A 22 -17.75 -16.76 -10.46
N ARG A 23 -17.72 -15.59 -11.11
CA ARG A 23 -16.56 -14.69 -11.13
C ARG A 23 -16.11 -14.23 -9.73
N ARG A 24 -16.97 -14.34 -8.71
CA ARG A 24 -16.62 -14.14 -7.29
C ARG A 24 -15.74 -15.26 -6.71
N ASP A 25 -15.88 -16.50 -7.19
CA ASP A 25 -15.18 -17.67 -6.65
C ASP A 25 -13.75 -17.79 -7.18
N PHE A 26 -13.47 -17.20 -8.35
CA PHE A 26 -12.11 -17.10 -8.88
C PHE A 26 -11.20 -16.21 -8.01
N LEU A 27 -11.76 -15.24 -7.29
CA LEU A 27 -11.02 -14.36 -6.38
C LEU A 27 -10.69 -15.03 -5.03
N SER A 28 -11.41 -16.09 -4.64
CA SER A 28 -11.14 -16.84 -3.40
C SER A 28 -10.19 -18.03 -3.59
N ILE A 29 -10.04 -18.56 -4.81
CA ILE A 29 -9.16 -19.72 -5.10
C ILE A 29 -7.68 -19.30 -5.32
N GLY A 30 -7.41 -18.01 -5.49
CA GLY A 30 -6.04 -17.46 -5.57
C GLY A 30 -5.31 -17.28 -4.23
N LEU A 31 -5.94 -17.62 -3.09
CA LEU A 31 -5.38 -17.44 -1.75
C LEU A 31 -5.14 -18.78 -1.05
N GLY A 32 -4.11 -19.49 -1.52
CA GLY A 32 -3.38 -20.48 -0.73
C GLY A 32 -2.54 -19.85 0.40
N ALA A 33 -2.98 -18.71 0.94
CA ALA A 33 -2.42 -18.13 2.14
C ALA A 33 -3.04 -18.87 3.33
N ALA A 34 -2.24 -19.71 4.00
CA ALA A 34 -2.67 -20.30 5.26
C ALA A 34 -2.99 -19.18 6.25
N THR A 35 -4.28 -18.95 6.50
CA THR A 35 -4.75 -18.22 7.67
C THR A 35 -4.39 -19.04 8.90
N ILE A 36 -3.13 -18.92 9.33
CA ILE A 36 -2.76 -19.14 10.71
C ILE A 36 -3.47 -18.04 11.48
N ALA A 37 -4.73 -18.31 11.83
CA ALA A 37 -5.41 -17.61 12.89
C ALA A 37 -4.59 -17.88 14.14
N PHE A 38 -3.67 -16.95 14.46
CA PHE A 38 -3.03 -16.94 15.75
C PHE A 38 -4.16 -16.90 16.78
N PRO A 39 -4.35 -17.93 17.62
CA PRO A 39 -5.20 -17.75 18.77
C PRO A 39 -4.51 -16.68 19.59
N TYR A 40 -5.11 -15.47 19.63
CA TYR A 40 -4.78 -14.52 20.67
C TYR A 40 -5.13 -15.21 21.98
N SER A 41 -4.12 -15.82 22.60
CA SER A 41 -4.14 -16.16 24.01
C SER A 41 -4.22 -14.84 24.77
N VAL A 42 -5.46 -14.37 24.97
CA VAL A 42 -5.77 -13.21 25.79
C VAL A 42 -5.39 -13.58 27.21
N ILE A 43 -4.11 -13.34 27.54
CA ILE A 43 -3.67 -13.24 28.92
C ILE A 43 -4.36 -11.98 29.46
N ALA A 44 -5.49 -12.19 30.11
CA ALA A 44 -6.34 -11.13 30.64
C ALA A 44 -5.63 -10.41 31.80
N ASN A 45 -4.79 -9.44 31.45
CA ASN A 45 -4.20 -8.40 32.29
C ASN A 45 -3.43 -7.45 31.32
N GLN A 46 -3.87 -6.23 30.99
CA GLN A 46 -4.76 -5.33 31.74
C GLN A 46 -5.78 -4.65 30.80
N GLY A 47 -6.97 -5.23 30.68
CA GLY A 47 -8.09 -4.62 29.96
C GLY A 47 -8.83 -3.58 30.79
N LYS A 48 -8.18 -2.45 31.12
CA LYS A 48 -8.94 -1.19 31.20
C LYS A 48 -9.14 -0.72 29.76
N ASP A 49 -10.29 -0.18 29.39
CA ASP A 49 -10.40 0.51 28.09
C ASP A 49 -9.27 1.53 28.01
N SER A 50 -8.48 1.51 26.93
CA SER A 50 -7.32 2.41 26.78
C SER A 50 -7.70 3.89 26.81
N LEU A 51 -8.99 4.19 26.66
CA LEU A 51 -9.61 5.51 26.67
C LEU A 51 -10.05 5.95 28.09
N ASN A 52 -10.11 5.03 29.08
CA ASN A 52 -10.52 5.37 30.45
C ASN A 52 -9.47 6.27 31.12
N GLY A 53 -9.85 7.53 31.35
CA GLY A 53 -8.98 8.57 31.91
C GLY A 53 -8.43 9.56 30.87
N TYR A 54 -8.97 9.58 29.65
CA TYR A 54 -8.65 10.55 28.60
C TYR A 54 -9.94 11.20 28.08
N ASP A 55 -9.96 12.53 27.95
CA ASP A 55 -11.13 13.27 27.42
C ASP A 55 -11.09 13.31 25.89
N ILE A 56 -11.24 12.12 25.28
CA ILE A 56 -11.24 11.93 23.83
C ILE A 56 -12.69 11.82 23.35
N ASP A 57 -13.11 12.75 22.49
CA ASP A 57 -14.41 12.69 21.82
C ASP A 57 -14.39 11.63 20.69
N LEU A 58 -15.10 10.53 20.93
CA LEU A 58 -15.25 9.41 20.00
C LEU A 58 -16.39 9.62 18.98
N THR A 59 -17.06 10.77 19.00
CA THR A 59 -18.10 11.15 18.02
C THR A 59 -17.55 12.00 16.86
N GLY A 60 -16.29 12.43 16.95
CA GLY A 60 -15.61 13.25 15.95
C GLY A 60 -16.09 14.70 15.85
N GLN A 61 -16.87 15.19 16.82
CA GLN A 61 -17.37 16.57 16.81
C GLN A 61 -16.30 17.56 17.29
N LYS A 62 -15.63 17.24 18.38
CA LYS A 62 -14.58 18.04 19.04
C LYS A 62 -13.18 17.56 18.66
N ASP A 63 -12.25 18.49 18.56
CA ASP A 63 -10.83 18.15 18.41
C ASP A 63 -10.31 17.46 19.67
N SER A 64 -9.76 16.26 19.51
CA SER A 64 -9.22 15.41 20.58
C SER A 64 -7.69 15.24 20.48
N THR A 65 -7.02 16.07 19.67
CA THR A 65 -5.58 15.93 19.38
C THR A 65 -4.72 15.81 20.64
N ASP A 66 -4.89 16.72 21.61
CA ASP A 66 -3.98 16.82 22.74
C ASP A 66 -4.15 15.64 23.74
N GLU A 67 -5.39 15.21 23.97
CA GLU A 67 -5.69 14.04 24.82
C GLU A 67 -5.34 12.71 24.13
N PHE A 68 -5.53 12.60 22.81
CA PHE A 68 -5.08 11.42 22.06
C PHE A 68 -3.54 11.34 22.01
N GLN A 69 -2.85 12.47 21.86
CA GLN A 69 -1.40 12.54 21.98
C GLN A 69 -0.93 12.15 23.39
N ARG A 70 -1.66 12.54 24.44
CA ARG A 70 -1.36 12.12 25.83
C ARG A 70 -1.48 10.61 26.01
N LEU A 71 -2.55 9.99 25.51
CA LEU A 71 -2.72 8.53 25.50
C LEU A 71 -1.54 7.82 24.81
N LEU A 72 -1.13 8.30 23.64
CA LEU A 72 -0.01 7.71 22.90
C LEU A 72 1.32 7.85 23.66
N ASN A 73 1.53 8.96 24.38
CA ASN A 73 2.71 9.16 25.22
C ASN A 73 2.71 8.24 26.46
N ASP A 74 1.58 8.14 27.17
CA ASP A 74 1.42 7.31 28.38
C ASP A 74 1.57 5.81 28.04
N ALA A 75 1.06 5.39 26.87
CA ALA A 75 1.26 4.06 26.32
C ALA A 75 2.75 3.80 25.98
N ALA A 76 3.45 4.76 25.38
CA ALA A 76 4.87 4.64 25.06
C ALA A 76 5.76 4.50 26.32
N VAL A 77 5.37 5.11 27.45
CA VAL A 77 6.03 4.91 28.75
C VAL A 77 5.82 3.49 29.30
N SER A 78 4.69 2.86 28.96
CA SER A 78 4.31 1.51 29.43
C SER A 78 5.01 0.36 28.68
N ALA A 79 5.67 0.64 27.56
CA ALA A 79 6.44 -0.34 26.78
C ALA A 79 7.68 -0.84 27.55
N ARG A 80 8.01 -2.13 27.40
CA ARG A 80 9.01 -2.82 28.24
C ARG A 80 10.20 -3.30 27.42
N PRO A 81 11.45 -3.10 27.87
CA PRO A 81 12.60 -3.78 27.29
C PRO A 81 12.47 -5.31 27.40
N VAL A 82 12.83 -6.02 26.33
CA VAL A 82 12.93 -7.48 26.25
C VAL A 82 14.28 -7.88 25.66
N PRO A 83 14.75 -9.14 25.80
CA PRO A 83 16.12 -9.52 25.42
C PRO A 83 16.52 -9.20 23.97
N ASN A 84 15.55 -9.11 23.05
CA ASN A 84 15.75 -8.85 21.63
C ASN A 84 15.20 -7.49 21.13
N GLY A 85 14.80 -6.58 22.02
CA GLY A 85 14.29 -5.24 21.64
C GLY A 85 13.24 -4.69 22.61
N MET A 86 12.09 -4.23 22.09
CA MET A 86 10.99 -3.68 22.89
C MET A 86 9.70 -4.49 22.75
N GLN A 87 9.08 -4.81 23.88
CA GLN A 87 7.66 -5.19 23.96
C GLN A 87 6.82 -3.91 23.96
N LYS A 88 6.13 -3.69 22.85
CA LYS A 88 5.26 -2.52 22.65
C LYS A 88 3.99 -2.59 23.51
N ALA A 89 3.50 -1.44 23.93
CA ALA A 89 2.16 -1.29 24.48
C ALA A 89 1.12 -1.32 23.36
N LEU A 90 -0.04 -1.94 23.61
CA LEU A 90 -1.18 -1.96 22.71
C LEU A 90 -2.19 -0.89 23.15
N VAL A 91 -2.54 0.02 22.24
CA VAL A 91 -3.61 1.00 22.44
C VAL A 91 -4.81 0.58 21.58
N ILE A 92 -5.91 0.20 22.22
CA ILE A 92 -7.16 -0.14 21.55
C ILE A 92 -8.03 1.12 21.48
N ILE A 93 -8.48 1.48 20.28
CA ILE A 93 -9.31 2.66 20.01
C ILE A 93 -10.58 2.27 19.26
N HIS A 94 -11.66 3.01 19.48
CA HIS A 94 -12.91 2.85 18.74
C HIS A 94 -13.62 4.20 18.51
N GLY A 95 -14.56 4.25 17.57
CA GLY A 95 -15.30 5.46 17.23
C GLY A 95 -14.54 6.38 16.27
N ILE A 96 -14.88 7.67 16.25
CA ILE A 96 -14.31 8.69 15.37
C ILE A 96 -13.52 9.68 16.22
N ILE A 97 -12.20 9.69 16.08
CA ILE A 97 -11.29 10.62 16.78
C ILE A 97 -10.92 11.73 15.81
N ARG A 98 -11.42 12.95 16.06
CA ARG A 98 -11.04 14.14 15.28
C ARG A 98 -9.73 14.71 15.79
N VAL A 99 -8.81 14.99 14.88
CA VAL A 99 -7.53 15.67 15.14
C VAL A 99 -7.37 16.90 14.23
N SER A 100 -6.61 17.89 14.72
CA SER A 100 -6.38 19.19 14.08
C SER A 100 -4.90 19.58 13.97
N LYS A 101 -4.00 18.84 14.63
CA LYS A 101 -2.55 19.03 14.60
C LYS A 101 -1.84 17.69 14.32
N THR A 102 -0.54 17.75 14.04
CA THR A 102 0.30 16.55 13.84
C THR A 102 0.36 15.72 15.11
N LEU A 103 0.20 14.40 14.98
CA LEU A 103 0.50 13.42 16.03
C LEU A 103 1.96 12.96 15.93
N ILE A 104 2.62 12.84 17.08
CA ILE A 104 3.99 12.35 17.22
C ILE A 104 3.96 10.98 17.89
N ILE A 105 4.42 9.92 17.21
CA ILE A 105 4.26 8.53 17.68
C ILE A 105 5.62 7.84 17.83
N ASP A 106 5.91 7.28 19.00
CA ASP A 106 7.04 6.35 19.16
C ASP A 106 6.63 4.95 18.69
N ALA A 107 6.80 4.70 17.38
CA ALA A 107 6.45 3.44 16.75
C ALA A 107 7.28 2.24 17.22
N SER A 108 8.38 2.47 17.94
CA SER A 108 9.14 1.40 18.60
C SER A 108 8.50 0.91 19.90
N ARG A 109 7.49 1.64 20.40
CA ARG A 109 6.86 1.40 21.72
C ARG A 109 5.37 1.20 21.69
N VAL A 110 4.68 1.63 20.62
CA VAL A 110 3.21 1.59 20.55
C VAL A 110 2.75 0.85 19.29
N ASN A 111 1.75 -0.01 19.46
CA ASN A 111 0.89 -0.54 18.40
C ASN A 111 -0.56 -0.07 18.66
N ILE A 112 -1.31 0.28 17.62
CA ILE A 112 -2.66 0.85 17.72
C ILE A 112 -3.64 -0.07 16.98
N LEU A 113 -4.72 -0.46 17.66
CA LEU A 113 -5.73 -1.39 17.14
C LEU A 113 -7.12 -0.73 17.15
N GLY A 114 -7.79 -0.75 16.00
CA GLY A 114 -9.18 -0.32 15.84
C GLY A 114 -10.23 -1.34 16.31
N PRO A 115 -11.50 -1.25 15.86
CA PRO A 115 -11.98 -0.45 14.73
C PRO A 115 -12.26 1.02 15.08
N ALA A 116 -11.49 1.93 14.49
CA ALA A 116 -11.65 3.38 14.68
C ALA A 116 -11.44 4.16 13.38
N THR A 117 -11.91 5.41 13.36
CA THR A 117 -11.60 6.40 12.33
C THR A 117 -10.80 7.55 12.94
N ILE A 118 -9.60 7.82 12.43
CA ILE A 118 -8.83 9.02 12.75
C ILE A 118 -9.09 10.04 11.63
N TYR A 119 -9.70 11.17 12.01
CA TYR A 119 -10.16 12.22 11.10
C TYR A 119 -9.32 13.50 11.22
N PHE A 120 -8.55 13.80 10.18
CA PHE A 120 -7.71 15.01 10.11
C PHE A 120 -8.50 16.18 9.52
N SER A 121 -8.78 17.16 10.37
CA SER A 121 -9.76 18.24 10.07
C SER A 121 -9.16 19.63 9.87
N LYS A 122 -7.85 19.80 10.09
CA LYS A 122 -7.13 21.06 9.83
C LYS A 122 -5.70 20.78 9.38
N GLN A 123 -5.09 21.78 8.74
CA GLN A 123 -3.68 21.74 8.41
C GLN A 123 -2.90 21.96 9.69
N ALA A 124 -2.02 21.02 10.02
CA ALA A 124 -1.14 21.18 11.16
C ALA A 124 -0.23 22.40 10.94
N LEU A 125 -0.30 23.36 11.85
CA LEU A 125 0.48 24.60 11.78
C LEU A 125 1.98 24.27 11.84
N GLY A 126 2.69 24.55 10.75
CA GLY A 126 4.16 24.45 10.65
C GLY A 126 4.71 23.16 10.02
N ILE A 127 4.00 22.03 10.08
CA ILE A 127 4.46 20.77 9.46
C ILE A 127 3.30 20.11 8.70
N ASN A 128 3.46 19.92 7.39
CA ASN A 128 2.39 19.45 6.50
C ASN A 128 2.16 17.92 6.55
N TYR A 129 2.25 17.31 7.74
CA TYR A 129 2.08 15.88 7.99
C TYR A 129 1.10 15.63 9.14
N GLY A 130 0.19 14.67 8.96
CA GLY A 130 -0.73 14.23 10.01
C GLY A 130 -0.04 13.43 11.12
N ILE A 131 0.96 12.61 10.78
CA ILE A 131 1.67 11.73 11.71
C ILE A 131 3.18 11.76 11.43
N ILE A 132 3.99 11.97 12.47
CA ILE A 132 5.45 11.87 12.42
C ILE A 132 5.92 10.81 13.44
N LEU A 133 6.90 10.00 13.05
CA LEU A 133 7.50 9.05 13.98
C LEU A 133 8.62 9.69 14.81
N ASN A 134 8.64 9.41 16.12
CA ASN A 134 9.52 10.07 17.10
C ASN A 134 10.92 9.43 17.19
N ASN A 135 11.91 10.21 17.64
CA ASN A 135 13.34 9.89 17.53
C ASN A 135 14.00 9.28 18.79
N ASN A 136 13.24 8.99 19.84
CA ASN A 136 13.76 8.59 21.17
C ASN A 136 14.03 7.07 21.32
N SER A 137 14.78 6.51 20.37
CA SER A 137 15.13 5.09 20.35
C SER A 137 16.16 4.66 21.41
N LEU A 138 15.96 3.42 21.86
CA LEU A 138 16.90 2.57 22.59
C LEU A 138 17.64 1.64 21.59
N LYS A 139 18.53 0.76 22.08
CA LYS A 139 19.19 -0.26 21.24
C LYS A 139 18.19 -1.31 20.71
N ASN A 140 18.48 -1.86 19.53
CA ASN A 140 17.75 -2.97 18.88
C ASN A 140 16.25 -2.74 18.57
N VAL A 141 15.76 -1.49 18.62
CA VAL A 141 14.32 -1.22 18.40
C VAL A 141 13.83 -1.65 17.02
N SER A 142 14.65 -1.49 15.99
CA SER A 142 14.31 -1.71 14.58
C SER A 142 13.87 -3.14 14.30
N PHE A 143 14.48 -4.13 14.95
CA PHE A 143 14.13 -5.54 14.79
C PHE A 143 12.78 -5.91 15.44
N THR A 144 12.33 -5.13 16.43
CA THR A 144 11.01 -5.29 17.06
C THR A 144 9.92 -4.39 16.46
N ASN A 145 10.24 -3.48 15.53
CA ASN A 145 9.26 -2.59 14.91
C ASN A 145 8.17 -3.35 14.14
N GLY A 146 8.51 -4.46 13.49
CA GLY A 146 7.57 -5.34 12.78
C GLY A 146 6.82 -6.35 13.67
N VAL A 147 7.00 -6.31 15.00
CA VAL A 147 6.24 -7.16 15.93
C VAL A 147 4.88 -6.52 16.18
N GLY A 148 3.88 -7.05 15.47
CA GLY A 148 2.57 -6.42 15.33
C GLY A 148 2.58 -5.25 14.33
N SER A 149 1.43 -4.60 14.15
CA SER A 149 1.30 -3.42 13.29
C SER A 149 1.25 -2.15 14.13
N LEU A 150 1.88 -1.08 13.63
CA LEU A 150 1.76 0.26 14.22
C LEU A 150 0.30 0.72 14.21
N PHE A 151 -0.42 0.41 13.13
CA PHE A 151 -1.87 0.53 13.03
C PHE A 151 -2.46 -0.74 12.44
N ASP A 152 -3.49 -1.29 13.08
CA ASP A 152 -4.34 -2.37 12.58
C ASP A 152 -5.81 -1.94 12.63
N SER A 153 -6.55 -2.16 11.53
CA SER A 153 -8.02 -1.96 11.46
C SER A 153 -8.48 -0.52 11.72
N VAL A 154 -7.66 0.47 11.32
CA VAL A 154 -7.97 1.90 11.45
C VAL A 154 -8.28 2.54 10.10
N ASN A 155 -9.37 3.31 10.03
CA ASN A 155 -9.67 4.20 8.92
C ASN A 155 -9.00 5.56 9.13
N PHE A 156 -8.35 6.09 8.10
CA PHE A 156 -7.77 7.41 8.06
C PHE A 156 -8.52 8.24 7.02
N PHE A 157 -9.06 9.39 7.43
CA PHE A 157 -9.77 10.31 6.56
C PHE A 157 -9.29 11.73 6.79
N THR A 158 -9.30 12.57 5.75
CA THR A 158 -8.98 13.99 5.88
C THR A 158 -9.92 14.88 5.10
N GLU A 159 -10.29 16.01 5.70
CA GLU A 159 -11.13 17.05 5.08
C GLU A 159 -10.38 17.87 4.03
N ILE A 160 -9.05 17.94 4.15
CA ILE A 160 -8.16 18.73 3.32
C ILE A 160 -6.97 17.89 2.88
N LYS A 161 -6.43 18.12 1.68
CA LYS A 161 -5.26 17.37 1.18
C LYS A 161 -3.99 17.71 1.97
N ILE A 162 -3.72 16.94 3.02
CA ILE A 162 -2.45 16.90 3.75
C ILE A 162 -1.66 15.63 3.42
N ASN A 163 -0.38 15.59 3.73
CA ASN A 163 0.36 14.33 3.76
C ASN A 163 0.08 13.62 5.10
N LEU A 164 0.11 12.28 5.14
CA LEU A 164 -0.15 11.51 6.35
C LEU A 164 1.15 11.20 7.11
N PHE A 165 1.91 10.19 6.69
CA PHE A 165 3.10 9.71 7.40
C PHE A 165 4.39 10.35 6.90
N PHE A 166 5.19 10.87 7.84
CA PHE A 166 6.61 11.16 7.65
C PHE A 166 7.46 10.34 8.63
N ALA A 167 8.34 9.50 8.09
CA ALA A 167 9.23 8.65 8.86
C ALA A 167 10.67 9.09 8.64
N SER A 168 11.33 9.58 9.69
CA SER A 168 12.71 10.04 9.65
C SER A 168 13.43 9.67 10.95
N ASN A 169 14.70 9.30 10.88
CA ASN A 169 15.63 9.15 12.00
C ASN A 169 17.08 9.22 11.48
N ILE A 170 18.00 9.84 12.24
CA ILE A 170 19.41 10.05 11.83
C ILE A 170 20.37 9.03 12.49
N LYS A 171 19.85 8.12 13.33
CA LYS A 171 20.67 7.13 14.06
C LYS A 171 20.99 5.89 13.22
N THR A 172 21.81 5.00 13.79
CA THR A 172 22.21 3.72 13.21
C THR A 172 21.03 2.77 12.99
N SER A 173 21.16 1.85 12.03
CA SER A 173 20.10 0.96 11.56
C SER A 173 19.54 -0.01 12.61
N ASP A 174 20.26 -0.28 13.71
CA ASP A 174 19.79 -1.06 14.86
C ASP A 174 18.97 -0.23 15.88
N THR A 175 19.09 1.10 15.82
CA THR A 175 18.45 2.05 16.74
C THR A 175 17.46 2.96 16.02
N ASN A 176 16.93 2.54 14.88
CA ASN A 176 16.02 3.31 14.04
C ASN A 176 14.54 2.94 14.33
N PRO A 177 13.73 3.82 14.96
CA PRO A 177 12.32 3.57 15.26
C PRO A 177 11.40 3.86 14.05
N SER A 178 11.96 4.37 12.95
CA SER A 178 11.23 4.85 11.76
C SER A 178 11.28 3.87 10.58
N CYS A 179 12.01 2.74 10.71
CA CYS A 179 12.09 1.68 9.70
C CYS A 179 11.37 0.38 10.13
N LEU A 180 11.20 -0.56 9.20
CA LEU A 180 10.66 -1.91 9.45
C LEU A 180 9.27 -1.92 10.13
N ILE A 181 8.42 -0.96 9.74
CA ILE A 181 7.07 -0.77 10.28
C ILE A 181 6.04 -1.59 9.50
N ASN A 182 5.10 -2.20 10.20
CA ASN A 182 3.93 -2.85 9.59
C ASN A 182 2.66 -2.02 9.81
N ILE A 183 1.80 -1.98 8.79
CA ILE A 183 0.46 -1.39 8.79
C ILE A 183 -0.49 -2.44 8.20
N SER A 184 -1.63 -2.71 8.85
CA SER A 184 -2.54 -3.75 8.37
C SER A 184 -4.01 -3.36 8.44
N GLN A 185 -4.80 -3.84 7.48
CA GLN A 185 -6.27 -3.71 7.46
C GLN A 185 -6.79 -2.26 7.54
N CYS A 186 -5.93 -1.27 7.28
CA CYS A 186 -6.26 0.15 7.30
C CYS A 186 -6.85 0.64 5.98
N ARG A 187 -7.75 1.62 6.07
CA ARG A 187 -8.26 2.40 4.92
C ARG A 187 -7.72 3.82 4.98
N PHE A 188 -7.40 4.40 3.84
CA PHE A 188 -6.91 5.78 3.73
C PHE A 188 -7.67 6.51 2.63
N THR A 189 -8.25 7.67 2.94
CA THR A 189 -9.07 8.44 2.00
C THR A 189 -8.72 9.93 2.00
N GLY A 190 -8.54 10.50 0.80
CA GLY A 190 -8.46 11.95 0.56
C GLY A 190 -7.09 12.62 0.67
N PHE A 191 -6.05 11.94 1.17
CA PHE A 191 -4.73 12.53 1.43
C PHE A 191 -4.00 13.02 0.17
N ASP A 192 -2.98 13.86 0.34
CA ASP A 192 -2.02 14.15 -0.73
C ASP A 192 -1.01 13.02 -0.87
N LYS A 193 -0.15 12.81 0.13
CA LYS A 193 0.81 11.68 0.17
C LYS A 193 0.53 10.83 1.41
N ILE A 194 0.33 9.53 1.24
CA ILE A 194 0.17 8.61 2.38
C ILE A 194 1.49 8.45 3.13
N PHE A 195 2.61 8.24 2.44
CA PHE A 195 3.92 8.09 3.06
C PHE A 195 5.02 8.85 2.32
N THR A 196 5.93 9.41 3.10
CA THR A 196 7.18 10.06 2.67
C THR A 196 8.33 9.63 3.59
N ASN A 197 9.50 9.39 3.01
CA ASN A 197 10.70 9.08 3.77
C ASN A 197 11.54 10.33 4.05
N GLY A 198 12.06 10.41 5.28
CA GLY A 198 13.27 11.15 5.61
C GLY A 198 14.48 10.20 5.67
N ALA A 199 15.49 10.59 6.44
CA ALA A 199 16.61 9.72 6.74
C ALA A 199 16.12 8.45 7.47
N GLY A 200 16.63 7.27 7.16
CA GLY A 200 16.23 6.03 7.83
C GLY A 200 14.75 5.62 7.68
N GLY A 201 13.94 6.29 6.86
CA GLY A 201 12.51 6.00 6.69
C GLY A 201 12.23 4.90 5.65
N TRP A 202 12.63 3.65 5.90
CA TRP A 202 12.56 2.53 4.94
C TRP A 202 11.97 1.24 5.54
N GLY A 203 11.77 0.19 4.72
CA GLY A 203 11.39 -1.13 5.25
C GLY A 203 9.91 -1.32 5.59
N TRP A 204 9.01 -0.43 5.17
CA TRP A 204 7.60 -0.47 5.58
C TRP A 204 6.79 -1.53 4.79
N ASN A 205 5.88 -2.21 5.49
CA ASN A 205 4.96 -3.18 4.90
C ASN A 205 3.50 -2.79 5.16
N TRP A 206 2.66 -2.91 4.14
CA TRP A 206 1.22 -2.72 4.20
C TRP A 206 0.51 -4.02 3.80
N ASP A 207 -0.48 -4.44 4.59
CA ASP A 207 -1.15 -5.73 4.43
C ASP A 207 -2.68 -5.58 4.51
N ARG A 208 -3.39 -5.98 3.45
CA ARG A 208 -4.85 -5.79 3.28
C ARG A 208 -5.30 -4.32 3.44
N CYS A 209 -4.46 -3.37 3.04
CA CYS A 209 -4.77 -1.93 3.13
C CYS A 209 -5.46 -1.38 1.87
N GLY A 210 -6.41 -0.46 2.06
CA GLY A 210 -7.10 0.23 0.97
C GLY A 210 -6.76 1.71 0.92
N PHE A 211 -6.64 2.27 -0.28
CA PHE A 211 -6.29 3.67 -0.52
C PHE A 211 -7.25 4.26 -1.57
N ASP A 212 -7.86 5.41 -1.27
CA ASP A 212 -8.95 6.02 -2.05
C ASP A 212 -8.73 7.53 -2.22
N GLU A 213 -8.91 8.08 -3.42
CA GLU A 213 -8.89 9.54 -3.68
C GLU A 213 -7.58 10.27 -3.24
N CYS A 214 -6.53 9.49 -2.95
CA CYS A 214 -5.24 9.97 -2.51
C CYS A 214 -4.38 10.39 -3.72
N SER A 215 -3.54 11.42 -3.61
CA SER A 215 -2.70 11.84 -4.76
C SER A 215 -1.51 10.89 -4.97
N TRP A 216 -0.88 10.44 -3.88
CA TRP A 216 0.28 9.53 -3.85
C TRP A 216 0.21 8.54 -2.69
N LEU A 217 0.61 7.29 -2.94
CA LEU A 217 0.79 6.29 -1.89
C LEU A 217 2.18 6.40 -1.27
N LEU A 218 3.23 6.18 -2.08
CA LEU A 218 4.61 6.42 -1.67
C LEU A 218 5.21 7.56 -2.49
N TYR A 219 5.80 8.52 -1.79
CA TYR A 219 6.62 9.56 -2.40
C TYR A 219 8.04 9.47 -1.84
N ILE A 220 8.88 8.68 -2.53
CA ILE A 220 10.20 8.28 -2.05
C ILE A 220 11.30 9.10 -2.73
N THR A 221 12.19 9.66 -1.93
CA THR A 221 13.38 10.39 -2.38
C THR A 221 14.64 9.79 -1.76
N GLN A 222 15.79 9.98 -2.40
CA GLN A 222 17.08 9.60 -1.83
C GLN A 222 17.34 10.41 -0.55
N GLN A 223 17.59 9.71 0.57
CA GLN A 223 17.92 10.28 1.86
C GLN A 223 19.11 9.52 2.47
N MET A 224 19.61 9.96 3.63
CA MET A 224 20.59 9.19 4.42
C MET A 224 19.93 7.91 4.95
N ASP A 225 20.63 6.78 4.97
CA ASP A 225 20.10 5.47 5.41
C ASP A 225 18.79 5.05 4.70
N SER A 226 18.42 5.58 3.53
CA SER A 226 17.16 5.20 2.86
C SER A 226 17.29 3.93 2.02
N TYR A 227 17.60 2.82 2.68
CA TYR A 227 17.78 1.50 2.08
C TYR A 227 16.43 0.78 1.83
N GLU A 228 16.46 -0.55 1.68
CA GLU A 228 15.53 -1.27 0.81
C GLU A 228 14.11 -1.53 1.36
N ARG A 229 13.25 -1.93 0.41
CA ARG A 229 11.99 -2.68 0.56
C ARG A 229 10.82 -1.94 1.24
N PHE A 230 9.94 -1.43 0.40
CA PHE A 230 8.53 -1.21 0.72
C PHE A 230 7.70 -2.39 0.17
N SER A 231 6.83 -2.99 0.98
CA SER A 231 6.00 -4.14 0.55
C SER A 231 4.50 -3.87 0.70
N PHE A 232 3.71 -4.31 -0.26
CA PHE A 232 2.25 -4.28 -0.20
C PHE A 232 1.72 -5.68 -0.48
N THR A 233 0.80 -6.17 0.34
CA THR A 233 0.17 -7.49 0.18
C THR A 233 -1.34 -7.33 0.23
N SER A 234 -2.05 -7.79 -0.82
CA SER A 234 -3.52 -7.70 -0.92
C SER A 234 -4.10 -6.30 -0.67
N CYS A 235 -3.33 -5.28 -1.06
CA CYS A 235 -3.74 -3.89 -0.99
C CYS A 235 -4.57 -3.47 -2.22
N ILE A 236 -5.28 -2.34 -2.10
CA ILE A 236 -6.08 -1.75 -3.19
C ILE A 236 -5.73 -0.26 -3.30
N TRP A 237 -5.18 0.16 -4.43
CA TRP A 237 -5.02 1.58 -4.79
C TRP A 237 -6.09 1.96 -5.81
N GLN A 238 -7.05 2.79 -5.41
CA GLN A 238 -8.21 3.11 -6.26
C GLN A 238 -8.58 4.59 -6.28
N ASN A 239 -9.20 5.03 -7.39
CA ASN A 239 -9.73 6.40 -7.60
C ASN A 239 -8.73 7.54 -7.32
N GLY A 240 -7.43 7.22 -7.24
CA GLY A 240 -6.38 8.13 -6.79
C GLY A 240 -5.53 8.66 -7.94
N GLY A 241 -4.55 9.47 -7.55
CA GLY A 241 -3.45 9.94 -8.39
C GLY A 241 -2.51 8.80 -8.81
N THR A 242 -1.22 8.98 -8.55
CA THR A 242 -0.20 7.98 -8.87
C THR A 242 0.28 7.27 -7.62
N ALA A 243 0.27 5.94 -7.57
CA ALA A 243 0.67 5.24 -6.35
C ALA A 243 2.12 5.57 -5.96
N PHE A 244 3.08 5.45 -6.87
CA PHE A 244 4.50 5.55 -6.53
C PHE A 244 5.22 6.69 -7.27
N TYR A 245 5.85 7.59 -6.51
CA TYR A 245 6.96 8.41 -6.99
C TYR A 245 8.27 7.86 -6.39
N VAL A 246 9.27 7.60 -7.22
CA VAL A 246 10.56 7.05 -6.77
C VAL A 246 11.74 7.80 -7.42
N ASP A 247 12.45 8.57 -6.62
CA ASP A 247 13.76 9.14 -6.96
C ASP A 247 14.80 8.72 -5.90
N ASN A 248 14.97 7.40 -5.74
CA ASN A 248 15.92 6.79 -4.82
C ASN A 248 16.52 5.53 -5.46
N PRO A 249 17.83 5.47 -5.76
CA PRO A 249 18.46 4.31 -6.40
C PRO A 249 18.36 3.01 -5.57
N PHE A 250 18.21 3.11 -4.25
CA PHE A 250 18.00 1.96 -3.35
C PHE A 250 16.51 1.70 -3.03
N GLY A 251 15.61 2.53 -3.58
CA GLY A 251 14.18 2.40 -3.41
C GLY A 251 13.65 1.18 -4.16
N LYS A 252 13.30 0.13 -3.43
CA LYS A 252 12.65 -1.08 -3.97
C LYS A 252 11.23 -1.18 -3.43
N ILE A 253 10.24 -1.25 -4.32
CA ILE A 253 8.82 -1.41 -3.98
C ILE A 253 8.32 -2.74 -4.54
N TYR A 254 7.58 -3.51 -3.74
CA TYR A 254 6.99 -4.79 -4.13
C TYR A 254 5.50 -4.79 -3.80
N TRP A 255 4.65 -5.00 -4.81
CA TRP A 255 3.20 -5.12 -4.65
C TRP A 255 2.74 -6.53 -5.04
N THR A 256 2.15 -7.23 -4.08
CA THR A 256 1.78 -8.64 -4.19
C THR A 256 0.28 -8.83 -4.06
N ALA A 257 -0.34 -9.47 -5.07
CA ALA A 257 -1.71 -9.98 -5.02
C ALA A 257 -2.79 -8.95 -4.59
N GLY A 258 -2.71 -7.72 -5.12
CA GLY A 258 -3.68 -6.63 -4.87
C GLY A 258 -4.22 -6.01 -6.18
N SER A 259 -4.82 -4.82 -6.10
CA SER A 259 -5.36 -4.12 -7.28
C SER A 259 -4.99 -2.63 -7.41
N PHE A 260 -4.87 -2.18 -8.66
CA PHE A 260 -4.76 -0.78 -9.07
C PHE A 260 -5.97 -0.44 -9.95
N ASP A 261 -6.94 0.28 -9.41
CA ASP A 261 -8.27 0.46 -10.01
C ASP A 261 -8.59 1.94 -10.28
N TYR A 262 -8.77 2.29 -11.56
CA TYR A 262 -9.19 3.63 -11.98
C TYR A 262 -8.24 4.78 -11.55
N CYS A 263 -6.97 4.48 -11.29
CA CYS A 263 -5.97 5.46 -10.86
C CYS A 263 -5.26 6.17 -12.03
N ASP A 264 -4.78 7.39 -11.76
CA ASP A 264 -4.05 8.24 -12.71
C ASP A 264 -2.74 7.58 -13.19
N ALA A 265 -2.03 6.83 -12.34
CA ALA A 265 -0.92 5.93 -12.71
C ALA A 265 -0.52 4.96 -11.58
N ILE A 266 0.29 3.95 -11.89
CA ILE A 266 0.99 3.10 -10.92
C ILE A 266 2.27 3.81 -10.45
N ALA A 267 3.15 4.21 -11.36
CA ALA A 267 4.46 4.72 -10.98
C ALA A 267 5.06 5.79 -11.92
N TYR A 268 5.70 6.80 -11.31
CA TYR A 268 6.74 7.63 -11.91
C TYR A 268 8.08 7.29 -11.25
N ILE A 269 8.98 6.67 -12.01
CA ILE A 269 10.26 6.19 -11.50
C ILE A 269 11.38 6.96 -12.21
N LYS A 270 12.15 7.71 -11.43
CA LYS A 270 13.36 8.39 -11.89
C LYS A 270 14.60 7.55 -11.59
N ARG A 271 14.68 6.98 -10.39
CA ARG A 271 15.73 6.05 -9.95
C ARG A 271 15.12 5.04 -8.99
N GLY A 272 15.49 3.76 -9.11
CA GLY A 272 14.98 2.67 -8.26
C GLY A 272 14.11 1.64 -9.00
N TYR A 273 13.47 0.76 -8.23
CA TYR A 273 12.80 -0.44 -8.73
C TYR A 273 11.38 -0.60 -8.16
N VAL A 274 10.43 -0.98 -9.02
CA VAL A 274 9.06 -1.31 -8.62
C VAL A 274 8.64 -2.62 -9.26
N SER A 275 8.16 -3.58 -8.46
CA SER A 275 7.52 -4.81 -8.94
C SER A 275 6.05 -4.85 -8.52
N VAL A 276 5.20 -5.27 -9.45
CA VAL A 276 3.74 -5.39 -9.26
C VAL A 276 3.27 -6.76 -9.74
N SER A 277 2.40 -7.38 -8.95
CA SER A 277 1.58 -8.53 -9.34
C SER A 277 0.12 -8.32 -8.91
N GLY A 278 -0.82 -8.86 -9.68
CA GLY A 278 -2.25 -8.81 -9.38
C GLY A 278 -3.06 -8.18 -10.50
N HIS A 279 -3.98 -7.27 -10.13
CA HIS A 279 -5.00 -6.72 -11.02
C HIS A 279 -4.74 -5.23 -11.31
N LEU A 280 -4.76 -4.85 -12.58
CA LEU A 280 -4.77 -3.45 -13.02
C LEU A 280 -6.02 -3.23 -13.88
N GLU A 281 -6.91 -2.33 -13.48
CA GLU A 281 -8.08 -1.95 -14.27
C GLU A 281 -8.14 -0.45 -14.51
N PHE A 282 -8.26 -0.06 -15.78
CA PHE A 282 -8.37 1.32 -16.18
C PHE A 282 -9.50 1.54 -17.19
N LYS A 283 -10.08 2.74 -17.11
CA LYS A 283 -11.26 3.16 -17.86
C LYS A 283 -10.96 4.51 -18.53
N LYS A 284 -11.17 4.63 -19.85
CA LYS A 284 -10.91 5.87 -20.62
C LYS A 284 -9.48 6.44 -20.42
N ARG A 285 -8.47 5.57 -20.36
CA ARG A 285 -7.10 5.97 -20.05
C ARG A 285 -6.46 6.74 -21.20
N GLN A 286 -5.73 7.81 -20.88
CA GLN A 286 -4.98 8.65 -21.84
C GLN A 286 -3.50 8.85 -21.46
N LYS A 287 -3.11 8.54 -20.21
CA LYS A 287 -1.74 8.68 -19.68
C LYS A 287 -1.10 7.30 -19.47
N PRO A 288 0.24 7.15 -19.53
CA PRO A 288 0.90 5.90 -19.17
C PRO A 288 0.58 5.44 -17.75
N ALA A 289 0.49 4.13 -17.51
CA ALA A 289 0.39 3.54 -16.17
C ALA A 289 1.74 3.54 -15.45
N VAL A 290 2.84 3.44 -16.20
CA VAL A 290 4.20 3.62 -15.66
C VAL A 290 4.96 4.57 -16.58
N THR A 291 5.74 5.47 -15.98
CA THR A 291 6.72 6.28 -16.69
C THR A 291 8.08 6.17 -16.02
N LEU A 292 9.09 5.78 -16.79
CA LEU A 292 10.49 5.77 -16.43
C LEU A 292 11.19 7.04 -16.98
N LEU A 293 12.12 7.61 -16.21
CA LEU A 293 12.70 8.94 -16.48
C LEU A 293 14.24 8.97 -16.56
N SER A 294 14.94 7.86 -16.31
CA SER A 294 16.38 7.72 -16.53
C SER A 294 16.75 6.24 -16.71
N ASP A 295 18.00 5.93 -17.05
CA ASP A 295 18.50 4.55 -17.15
C ASP A 295 18.55 3.80 -15.80
N ASP A 296 18.69 4.52 -14.68
CA ASP A 296 18.85 3.99 -13.31
C ASP A 296 17.53 3.46 -12.70
N CYS A 297 16.58 2.99 -13.52
CA CYS A 297 15.31 2.48 -13.04
C CYS A 297 14.71 1.34 -13.87
N HIS A 298 13.85 0.56 -13.22
CA HIS A 298 13.19 -0.60 -13.82
C HIS A 298 11.81 -0.85 -13.21
N PHE A 299 10.86 -1.36 -14.01
CA PHE A 299 9.54 -1.77 -13.54
C PHE A 299 9.20 -3.20 -14.01
N TYR A 300 8.76 -4.06 -13.08
CA TYR A 300 8.45 -5.45 -13.37
C TYR A 300 6.98 -5.79 -13.06
N PHE A 301 6.20 -6.12 -14.10
CA PHE A 301 4.86 -6.68 -13.95
C PHE A 301 4.92 -8.21 -14.04
N LEU A 302 4.54 -8.90 -12.97
CA LEU A 302 4.59 -10.37 -12.88
C LEU A 302 3.22 -10.94 -12.53
N GLY A 303 2.68 -11.79 -13.40
CA GLY A 303 1.43 -12.51 -13.18
C GLY A 303 0.18 -11.62 -13.22
N GLY A 304 -0.99 -12.25 -13.13
CA GLY A 304 -2.26 -11.54 -12.95
C GLY A 304 -2.89 -11.02 -14.25
N SER A 305 -3.41 -9.79 -14.23
CA SER A 305 -4.26 -9.28 -15.31
C SER A 305 -4.24 -7.76 -15.45
N ILE A 306 -4.27 -7.31 -16.70
CA ILE A 306 -4.44 -5.90 -17.10
C ILE A 306 -5.77 -5.78 -17.86
N TYR A 307 -6.63 -4.86 -17.45
CA TYR A 307 -7.94 -4.61 -18.03
C TYR A 307 -8.04 -3.19 -18.61
N ALA A 308 -8.20 -3.11 -19.93
CA ALA A 308 -8.41 -1.87 -20.67
C ALA A 308 -9.90 -1.72 -21.05
N ILE A 309 -10.58 -0.68 -20.54
CA ILE A 309 -12.02 -0.51 -20.74
C ILE A 309 -12.35 0.86 -21.35
N ASN A 310 -13.17 0.89 -22.40
CA ASN A 310 -13.67 2.12 -23.06
C ASN A 310 -12.55 3.13 -23.40
N CYS A 311 -11.45 2.66 -24.02
CA CYS A 311 -10.36 3.55 -24.44
C CYS A 311 -10.52 3.87 -25.94
N SER A 312 -10.83 5.14 -26.25
CA SER A 312 -11.03 5.65 -27.61
C SER A 312 -9.83 6.43 -28.16
N GLU A 313 -9.08 7.11 -27.29
CA GLU A 313 -7.96 7.97 -27.66
C GLU A 313 -6.62 7.23 -27.58
N PRO A 314 -5.74 7.36 -28.59
CA PRO A 314 -4.44 6.69 -28.59
C PRO A 314 -3.60 6.99 -27.35
N PHE A 315 -3.06 5.96 -26.69
CA PHE A 315 -2.13 6.12 -25.59
C PHE A 315 -1.06 5.00 -25.53
N THR A 316 0.06 5.31 -24.87
CA THR A 316 1.08 4.33 -24.51
C THR A 316 0.90 3.90 -23.07
N LEU A 317 0.79 2.59 -22.78
CA LEU A 317 0.58 2.10 -21.41
C LEU A 317 1.86 2.18 -20.56
N PHE A 318 3.02 1.83 -21.13
CA PHE A 318 4.30 1.79 -20.44
C PHE A 318 5.29 2.74 -21.13
N LYS A 319 5.63 3.88 -20.50
CA LYS A 319 6.58 4.84 -21.05
C LYS A 319 7.98 4.60 -20.48
N GLN A 320 8.92 4.26 -21.34
CA GLN A 320 10.32 3.98 -21.01
C GLN A 320 11.25 5.15 -21.39
N TYR A 321 12.43 5.21 -20.75
CA TYR A 321 13.52 6.14 -21.06
C TYR A 321 14.54 5.51 -22.01
N SER A 322 14.84 4.22 -21.81
CA SER A 322 15.65 3.37 -22.68
C SER A 322 14.97 2.00 -22.88
N ASN A 323 15.52 1.16 -23.76
CA ASN A 323 14.95 -0.17 -24.02
C ASN A 323 15.05 -1.09 -22.79
N ASP A 324 14.13 -2.06 -22.71
CA ASP A 324 14.22 -3.22 -21.81
C ASP A 324 14.20 -2.89 -20.31
N GLN A 325 13.83 -1.65 -19.95
CA GLN A 325 13.64 -1.21 -18.57
C GLN A 325 12.30 -1.67 -17.96
N ILE A 326 11.38 -2.19 -18.78
CA ILE A 326 10.10 -2.72 -18.34
C ILE A 326 10.00 -4.18 -18.75
N THR A 327 9.87 -5.05 -17.75
CA THR A 327 9.64 -6.48 -17.93
C THR A 327 8.19 -6.83 -17.62
N ILE A 328 7.55 -7.63 -18.47
CA ILE A 328 6.17 -8.10 -18.31
C ILE A 328 6.14 -9.62 -18.49
N ARG A 329 5.75 -10.37 -17.45
CA ARG A 329 5.69 -11.85 -17.50
C ARG A 329 4.38 -12.40 -16.98
N ASP A 330 3.84 -13.41 -17.66
CA ASP A 330 2.68 -14.22 -17.25
C ASP A 330 1.37 -13.42 -17.05
N VAL A 331 1.14 -12.42 -17.91
CA VAL A 331 0.02 -11.46 -17.80
C VAL A 331 -1.10 -11.78 -18.80
N ASN A 332 -2.35 -11.81 -18.32
CA ASN A 332 -3.52 -11.75 -19.19
C ASN A 332 -3.88 -10.28 -19.49
N PHE A 333 -3.74 -9.86 -20.75
CA PHE A 333 -4.16 -8.53 -21.19
C PHE A 333 -5.58 -8.61 -21.79
N MET A 334 -6.55 -8.03 -21.10
CA MET A 334 -7.97 -8.05 -21.48
C MET A 334 -8.48 -6.67 -21.86
N TYR A 335 -9.27 -6.59 -22.94
CA TYR A 335 -9.78 -5.31 -23.44
C TYR A 335 -11.26 -5.37 -23.84
N ASP A 336 -12.03 -4.36 -23.42
CA ASP A 336 -13.47 -4.19 -23.68
C ASP A 336 -13.71 -2.78 -24.25
N LYS A 337 -14.35 -2.69 -25.42
CA LYS A 337 -14.62 -1.41 -26.13
C LYS A 337 -13.37 -0.54 -26.29
N VAL A 338 -12.33 -1.13 -26.86
CA VAL A 338 -11.10 -0.45 -27.29
C VAL A 338 -11.02 -0.56 -28.80
N ASN A 339 -10.78 0.56 -29.50
CA ASN A 339 -10.60 0.53 -30.96
C ASN A 339 -9.23 -0.06 -31.30
N ASP A 340 -9.11 -0.74 -32.43
CA ASP A 340 -7.84 -1.33 -32.84
C ASP A 340 -6.79 -0.22 -33.08
N GLY A 341 -5.54 -0.45 -32.65
CA GLY A 341 -4.45 0.54 -32.73
C GLY A 341 -4.46 1.66 -31.66
N VAL A 342 -5.45 1.72 -30.77
CA VAL A 342 -5.53 2.76 -29.72
C VAL A 342 -4.58 2.52 -28.54
N VAL A 343 -4.17 1.28 -28.28
CA VAL A 343 -3.29 0.95 -27.14
C VAL A 343 -1.94 0.48 -27.65
N THR A 344 -0.93 1.33 -27.49
CA THR A 344 0.48 0.94 -27.63
C THR A 344 0.96 0.42 -26.27
N LEU A 345 1.49 -0.81 -26.23
CA LEU A 345 1.95 -1.39 -24.95
C LEU A 345 3.13 -0.58 -24.38
N SER A 346 4.16 -0.29 -25.18
CA SER A 346 5.24 0.65 -24.84
C SER A 346 5.79 1.41 -26.04
N ASN A 347 6.42 2.55 -25.79
CA ASN A 347 7.14 3.37 -26.76
C ASN A 347 8.53 2.83 -27.15
N MET A 348 9.02 1.80 -26.47
CA MET A 348 10.35 1.19 -26.65
C MET A 348 10.25 -0.33 -26.49
N ASN A 349 11.35 -1.05 -26.74
CA ASN A 349 11.39 -2.50 -26.56
C ASN A 349 11.12 -2.88 -25.10
N LEU A 350 10.38 -3.97 -24.90
CA LEU A 350 10.00 -4.52 -23.60
C LEU A 350 10.58 -5.93 -23.49
N GLU A 351 11.09 -6.28 -22.30
CA GLU A 351 11.25 -7.70 -22.00
C GLU A 351 9.88 -8.32 -21.78
N THR A 352 9.50 -9.30 -22.59
CA THR A 352 8.19 -9.97 -22.45
C THR A 352 8.31 -11.48 -22.45
N ASN A 353 7.46 -12.13 -21.63
CA ASN A 353 7.25 -13.58 -21.69
C ASN A 353 5.78 -13.89 -21.36
N SER A 354 5.16 -14.82 -22.09
CA SER A 354 3.81 -15.33 -21.81
C SER A 354 2.73 -14.24 -21.58
N ILE A 355 2.62 -13.25 -22.49
CA ILE A 355 1.49 -12.30 -22.48
C ILE A 355 0.35 -12.84 -23.33
N LEU A 356 -0.84 -12.97 -22.73
CA LEU A 356 -2.03 -13.49 -23.41
C LEU A 356 -3.06 -12.38 -23.63
N PHE A 357 -3.23 -11.96 -24.89
CA PHE A 357 -4.21 -10.95 -25.30
C PHE A 357 -5.60 -11.55 -25.51
N LYS A 358 -6.64 -10.97 -24.90
CA LYS A 358 -8.03 -11.42 -25.00
C LYS A 358 -8.99 -10.24 -25.17
N LYS A 359 -9.66 -10.17 -26.32
CA LYS A 359 -10.81 -9.27 -26.52
C LYS A 359 -11.98 -9.80 -25.69
N ARG A 360 -12.55 -8.97 -24.82
CA ARG A 360 -13.72 -9.33 -24.01
C ARG A 360 -14.97 -9.24 -24.88
N GLN A 361 -15.36 -10.35 -25.48
CA GLN A 361 -16.71 -10.50 -26.03
C GLN A 361 -17.72 -10.48 -24.86
N ARG A 362 -18.86 -9.82 -25.07
CA ARG A 362 -20.01 -9.79 -24.15
C ARG A 362 -21.20 -10.43 -24.83
#